data_AF-A0A4V1J0L8-F1
#
_entry.id   AF-A0A4V1J0L8-F1
#
_cell.length_a   1.000
_cell.length_b   1.000
_cell.length_c   1.000
_cell.angle_alpha   90.00
_cell.angle_beta   90.00
_cell.angle_gamma   90.00
#
_symmetry.space_group_name_H-M   'P 1'
#
loop_
_entity.id
_entity.type
_entity.pdbx_description
1 polymer ?
#
loop_
_entity_poly.entity_id
_entity_poly.type
_entity_poly.pdbx_seq_one_letter_code
_entity_poly.pdbx_strand_id
1 'polypeptide(L)'
;MSAEASCTKYLVALAFKLSTYYVFKEKSKLGATFGDVLEAIKVGKKDKNPGWNENGDMIQINAGDPKFPTPLPSLFTDAEWAKLRALNKSTSSRIHSATLPTTSNGKAYVIIPHSEFNEEMVSFLKNIGVKATLFSSPDDLEVKDEDLLSDSSFIL
;
A
#
# COMPACT_ATOMS: atom_id res chain seq x y z
N MET A 1 14.53 -12.57 -3.99
CA MET A 1 13.25 -11.87 -4.22
C MET A 1 13.58 -10.60 -4.97
N SER A 2 12.92 -10.29 -6.09
CA SER A 2 13.22 -9.08 -6.87
C SER A 2 12.64 -7.82 -6.21
N ALA A 3 13.19 -6.64 -6.55
CA ALA A 3 12.64 -5.36 -6.12
C ALA A 3 11.17 -5.20 -6.56
N GLU A 4 10.86 -5.52 -7.82
CA GLU A 4 9.48 -5.48 -8.35
C GLU A 4 8.50 -6.28 -7.48
N ALA A 5 8.88 -7.51 -7.11
CA ALA A 5 8.05 -8.36 -6.26
C ALA A 5 7.89 -7.79 -4.85
N SER A 6 8.96 -7.20 -4.31
CA SER A 6 8.92 -6.59 -2.98
C SER A 6 8.06 -5.31 -2.93
N CYS A 7 8.19 -4.44 -3.92
CA CYS A 7 7.34 -3.25 -4.09
C CYS A 7 5.88 -3.65 -4.25
N THR A 8 5.60 -4.71 -5.01
CA THR A 8 4.24 -5.23 -5.18
C THR A 8 3.64 -5.65 -3.83
N LYS A 9 4.37 -6.43 -3.03
CA LYS A 9 3.91 -6.85 -1.70
C LYS A 9 3.64 -5.67 -0.78
N TYR A 10 4.47 -4.62 -0.85
CA TYR A 10 4.28 -3.39 -0.09
C TYR A 10 2.99 -2.66 -0.49
N LEU A 11 2.71 -2.51 -1.79
CA LEU A 11 1.46 -1.90 -2.26
C LEU A 11 0.23 -2.74 -1.90
N VAL A 12 0.33 -4.08 -1.96
CA VAL A 12 -0.76 -4.97 -1.54
C VAL A 12 -0.99 -4.88 -0.03
N ALA A 13 0.06 -4.79 0.79
CA ALA A 13 -0.06 -4.60 2.23
C ALA A 13 -0.75 -3.26 2.57
N LEU A 14 -0.37 -2.18 1.87
CA LEU A 14 -1.03 -0.88 1.98
C LEU A 14 -2.52 -0.98 1.62
N ALA A 15 -2.84 -1.58 0.47
CA ALA A 15 -4.22 -1.72 0.02
C ALA A 15 -5.07 -2.54 1.00
N PHE A 16 -4.52 -3.65 1.50
CA PHE A 16 -5.19 -4.48 2.49
C PHE A 16 -5.49 -3.69 3.77
N LYS A 17 -4.50 -2.94 4.28
CA LYS A 17 -4.67 -2.11 5.46
C LYS A 17 -5.69 -0.99 5.23
N LEU A 18 -5.61 -0.27 4.11
CA LEU A 18 -6.59 0.75 3.77
C LEU A 18 -8.01 0.15 3.65
N SER A 19 -8.15 -1.09 3.17
CA SER A 19 -9.46 -1.76 3.08
C SER A 19 -10.13 -2.07 4.43
N THR A 20 -9.39 -1.96 5.56
CA THR A 20 -9.97 -2.03 6.90
C THR A 20 -10.63 -0.72 7.30
N TYR A 21 -10.17 0.40 6.73
CA TYR A 21 -10.62 1.76 7.04
C TYR A 21 -11.51 2.39 5.97
N TYR A 22 -11.50 1.88 4.74
CA TYR A 22 -12.23 2.43 3.61
C TYR A 22 -13.02 1.34 2.88
N VAL A 23 -14.10 1.74 2.23
CA VAL A 23 -14.93 0.82 1.45
C VAL A 23 -14.51 0.84 -0.01
N PHE A 24 -14.16 -0.33 -0.55
CA PHE A 24 -13.80 -0.53 -1.96
C PHE A 24 -14.91 -1.31 -2.68
N LYS A 25 -15.08 -1.02 -3.97
CA LYS A 25 -16.21 -1.49 -4.79
C LYS A 25 -16.20 -3.01 -4.99
N GLU A 26 -15.03 -3.58 -5.26
CA GLU A 26 -14.87 -5.02 -5.45
C GLU A 26 -13.69 -5.49 -4.59
N LYS A 27 -13.96 -6.39 -3.65
CA LYS A 27 -12.89 -7.17 -3.02
C LYS A 27 -12.79 -8.46 -3.81
N SER A 28 -11.72 -8.63 -4.58
CA SER A 28 -11.38 -9.96 -5.08
C SER A 28 -11.32 -10.93 -3.89
N LYS A 29 -11.57 -12.24 -4.12
CA LYS A 29 -11.39 -13.28 -3.08
C LYS A 29 -9.98 -13.26 -2.47
N LEU A 30 -9.04 -12.62 -3.16
CA LEU A 30 -7.64 -12.48 -2.81
C LEU A 30 -7.32 -11.23 -1.97
N GLY A 31 -8.33 -10.40 -1.66
CA GLY A 31 -8.17 -9.16 -0.90
C GLY A 31 -8.12 -7.91 -1.79
N ALA A 32 -7.96 -6.75 -1.16
CA ALA A 32 -7.84 -5.47 -1.85
C ALA A 32 -6.48 -5.32 -2.51
N THR A 33 -6.48 -4.87 -3.76
CA THR A 33 -5.30 -4.49 -4.52
C THR A 33 -5.10 -2.97 -4.48
N PHE A 34 -3.90 -2.51 -4.81
CA PHE A 34 -3.65 -1.08 -4.90
C PHE A 34 -4.38 -0.44 -6.10
N GLY A 35 -4.74 -1.22 -7.12
CA GLY A 35 -5.67 -0.81 -8.17
C GLY A 35 -7.03 -0.39 -7.59
N ASP A 36 -7.59 -1.17 -6.65
CA ASP A 36 -8.87 -0.86 -6.00
C ASP A 36 -8.81 0.44 -5.18
N VAL A 37 -7.66 0.71 -4.54
CA VAL A 37 -7.40 1.99 -3.85
C VAL A 37 -7.41 3.15 -4.85
N LEU A 38 -6.73 2.98 -5.99
CA LEU A 38 -6.66 4.00 -7.05
C LEU A 38 -8.00 4.22 -7.75
N GLU A 39 -8.87 3.21 -7.80
CA GLU A 39 -10.24 3.35 -8.26
C GLU A 39 -11.09 4.07 -7.22
N ALA A 40 -10.98 3.72 -5.94
CA ALA A 40 -11.75 4.34 -4.86
C ALA A 40 -11.50 5.86 -4.75
N ILE A 41 -10.26 6.33 -4.96
CA ILE A 41 -9.98 7.78 -4.98
C ILE A 41 -10.57 8.52 -6.20
N LYS A 42 -10.82 7.80 -7.31
CA LYS A 42 -11.49 8.36 -8.50
C LYS A 42 -13.01 8.35 -8.33
N VAL A 43 -13.53 7.25 -7.78
CA VAL A 43 -14.96 6.92 -7.69
C VAL A 43 -15.65 7.58 -6.50
N GLY A 44 -14.94 7.91 -5.42
CA GLY A 44 -15.45 8.70 -4.28
C GLY A 44 -15.97 10.10 -4.62
N LYS A 45 -16.06 10.45 -5.91
CA LYS A 45 -16.74 11.63 -6.45
C LYS A 45 -18.07 11.32 -7.17
N LYS A 46 -18.45 10.06 -7.44
CA LYS A 46 -19.57 9.73 -8.36
C LYS A 46 -20.45 8.52 -8.00
N ASP A 47 -19.98 7.43 -7.38
CA ASP A 47 -20.80 6.22 -7.18
C ASP A 47 -21.18 5.95 -5.72
N LYS A 48 -22.47 5.65 -5.50
CA LYS A 48 -23.09 5.27 -4.23
C LYS A 48 -23.35 3.77 -4.21
N ASN A 49 -22.76 3.05 -3.26
CA ASN A 49 -23.03 1.63 -2.99
C ASN A 49 -23.91 1.47 -1.74
N PRO A 50 -24.73 0.42 -1.64
CA PRO A 50 -25.39 0.06 -0.39
C PRO A 50 -24.36 -0.50 0.61
N GLY A 51 -24.40 0.01 1.84
CA GLY A 51 -23.64 -0.45 3.00
C GLY A 51 -24.53 -0.57 4.23
N TRP A 52 -23.97 -1.00 5.35
CA TRP A 52 -24.71 -1.18 6.61
C TRP A 52 -24.09 -0.28 7.69
N ASN A 53 -24.92 0.43 8.46
CA ASN A 53 -24.47 1.24 9.59
C ASN A 53 -24.27 0.37 10.85
N GLU A 54 -23.82 0.99 11.95
CA GLU A 54 -23.62 0.33 13.25
C GLU A 54 -24.89 -0.25 13.88
N ASN A 55 -26.06 0.21 13.44
CA ASN A 55 -27.38 -0.24 13.90
C ASN A 55 -27.97 -1.36 13.01
N GLY A 56 -27.26 -1.76 11.95
CA GLY A 56 -27.75 -2.77 11.01
C GLY A 56 -28.76 -2.22 9.98
N ASP A 57 -28.84 -0.91 9.78
CA ASP A 57 -29.62 -0.30 8.70
C ASP A 57 -28.81 -0.21 7.41
N MET A 58 -29.49 -0.39 6.28
CA MET A 58 -28.90 -0.20 4.97
C MET A 58 -28.80 1.30 4.63
N ILE A 59 -27.58 1.77 4.39
CA ILE A 59 -27.25 3.17 4.04
C ILE A 59 -26.54 3.24 2.70
N GLN A 60 -26.58 4.41 2.03
CA GLN A 60 -25.75 4.67 0.86
C GLN A 60 -24.36 5.13 1.32
N ILE A 61 -23.32 4.39 0.93
CA ILE A 61 -21.91 4.73 1.15
C ILE A 61 -21.19 4.76 -0.19
N ASN A 62 -20.38 5.79 -0.43
CA ASN A 62 -19.57 5.86 -1.64
C ASN A 62 -18.31 5.01 -1.51
N ALA A 63 -17.78 4.51 -2.63
CA ALA A 63 -16.46 3.92 -2.62
C ALA A 63 -15.41 4.98 -2.22
N GLY A 64 -14.51 4.63 -1.31
CA GLY A 64 -13.57 5.58 -0.71
C GLY A 64 -14.13 6.37 0.47
N ASP A 65 -15.40 6.17 0.84
CA ASP A 65 -15.92 6.74 2.08
C ASP A 65 -15.13 6.17 3.27
N PRO A 66 -14.69 7.04 4.18
CA PRO A 66 -13.88 6.63 5.29
C PRO A 66 -14.77 6.06 6.40
N LYS A 67 -14.34 4.96 7.00
CA LYS A 67 -14.82 4.49 8.31
C LYS A 67 -14.17 5.26 9.47
N PHE A 68 -13.25 6.17 9.13
CA PHE A 68 -12.51 7.09 10.00
C PHE A 68 -12.78 8.54 9.56
N PRO A 69 -12.30 9.59 10.26
CA PRO A 69 -12.66 10.97 9.92
C PRO A 69 -12.00 11.50 8.64
N THR A 70 -10.88 10.91 8.19
CA THR A 70 -10.13 11.40 7.02
C THR A 70 -10.60 10.73 5.73
N PRO A 71 -11.08 11.47 4.72
CA PRO A 71 -11.40 10.90 3.40
C PRO A 71 -10.17 10.33 2.71
N LEU A 72 -10.33 9.21 1.98
CA LEU A 72 -9.20 8.53 1.32
C LEU A 72 -8.41 9.47 0.39
N PRO A 73 -9.03 10.31 -0.46
CA PRO A 73 -8.27 11.22 -1.33
C PRO A 73 -7.39 12.19 -0.56
N SER A 74 -7.81 12.59 0.65
CA SER A 74 -7.11 13.54 1.51
C SER A 74 -6.05 12.88 2.41
N LEU A 75 -5.92 11.55 2.37
CA LEU A 75 -4.96 10.81 3.19
C LEU A 75 -3.50 11.08 2.77
N PHE A 76 -3.28 11.27 1.47
CA PHE A 76 -1.99 11.61 0.90
C PHE A 76 -2.10 12.87 0.04
N THR A 77 -0.99 13.57 -0.14
CA THR A 77 -0.88 14.70 -1.07
C THR A 77 -0.97 14.23 -2.52
N ASP A 78 -1.29 15.13 -3.45
CA ASP A 78 -1.33 14.80 -4.88
C ASP A 78 0.00 14.25 -5.42
N ALA A 79 1.13 14.78 -4.94
CA ALA A 79 2.46 14.32 -5.29
C ALA A 79 2.72 12.89 -4.78
N GLU A 80 2.30 12.57 -3.55
CA GLU A 80 2.39 11.23 -3.00
C GLU A 80 1.51 10.24 -3.77
N TRP A 81 0.28 10.64 -4.12
CA TRP A 81 -0.59 9.83 -4.97
C TRP A 81 0.01 9.60 -6.36
N ALA A 82 0.67 10.60 -6.95
CA ALA A 82 1.35 10.46 -8.23
C ALA A 82 2.49 9.43 -8.15
N LYS A 83 3.31 9.47 -7.08
CA LYS A 83 4.37 8.49 -6.83
C LYS A 83 3.80 7.08 -6.62
N LEU A 84 2.74 6.92 -5.83
CA LEU A 84 2.08 5.63 -5.63
C LEU A 84 1.50 5.06 -6.93
N ARG A 85 0.97 5.90 -7.82
CA ARG A 85 0.53 5.48 -9.16
C ARG A 85 1.69 5.02 -10.03
N ALA A 86 2.84 5.72 -9.98
CA ALA A 86 4.03 5.33 -10.73
C ALA A 86 4.56 3.98 -10.24
N LEU A 87 4.67 3.80 -8.92
CA LEU A 87 5.10 2.54 -8.31
C LEU A 87 4.16 1.38 -8.65
N ASN A 88 2.84 1.59 -8.64
CA ASN A 88 1.88 0.56 -9.02
C ASN A 88 1.99 0.15 -10.50
N LYS A 89 2.45 1.04 -11.39
CA LYS A 89 2.68 0.72 -12.81
C LYS A 89 3.95 -0.08 -13.03
N SER A 90 4.96 0.07 -12.17
CA SER A 90 6.23 -0.67 -12.26
C SER A 90 6.17 -2.03 -11.55
N THR A 91 5.05 -2.38 -10.91
CA THR A 91 4.86 -3.65 -10.19
C THR A 91 4.06 -4.69 -10.98
N SER A 92 4.34 -5.97 -10.72
CA SER A 92 3.62 -7.08 -11.34
C SER A 92 2.23 -7.27 -10.75
N SER A 93 1.20 -7.34 -11.59
CA SER A 93 -0.15 -7.72 -11.15
C SER A 93 -0.28 -9.18 -10.68
N ARG A 94 0.79 -9.99 -10.75
CA ARG A 94 0.73 -11.44 -10.44
C ARG A 94 0.94 -11.77 -8.97
N ILE A 95 1.37 -10.82 -8.14
CA ILE A 95 1.64 -11.04 -6.72
C ILE A 95 0.50 -10.45 -5.90
N HIS A 96 -0.10 -11.29 -5.06
CA HIS A 96 -1.29 -10.94 -4.27
C HIS A 96 -1.08 -11.13 -2.77
N SER A 97 0.14 -11.38 -2.32
CA SER A 97 0.44 -11.55 -0.90
C SER A 97 0.62 -10.17 -0.25
N ALA A 98 -0.21 -9.89 0.75
CA ALA A 98 -0.07 -8.72 1.64
C ALA A 98 1.03 -8.90 2.70
N THR A 99 1.68 -10.08 2.75
CA THR A 99 2.71 -10.37 3.74
C THR A 99 4.03 -9.77 3.30
N LEU A 100 4.41 -8.69 3.96
CA LEU A 100 5.75 -8.12 3.83
C LEU A 100 6.80 -9.12 4.32
N PRO A 101 7.96 -9.16 3.63
CA PRO A 101 9.07 -9.94 4.12
C PRO A 101 9.66 -9.29 5.38
N THR A 102 10.23 -10.12 6.25
CA THR A 102 10.82 -9.69 7.52
C THR A 102 12.29 -10.07 7.60
N THR A 103 13.10 -9.24 8.25
CA THR A 103 14.49 -9.57 8.60
C THR A 103 14.52 -10.66 9.65
N SER A 104 15.69 -11.24 9.92
CA SER A 104 15.88 -12.23 10.99
C SER A 104 15.45 -11.73 12.37
N ASN A 105 15.43 -10.41 12.58
CA ASN A 105 14.98 -9.76 13.81
C ASN A 105 13.47 -9.43 13.80
N GLY A 106 12.72 -9.89 12.79
CA GLY A 106 11.28 -9.68 12.66
C GLY A 106 10.88 -8.34 12.06
N LYS A 107 11.83 -7.49 11.66
CA LYS A 107 11.54 -6.15 11.12
C LYS A 107 11.06 -6.25 9.67
N ALA A 108 9.95 -5.59 9.34
CA ALA A 108 9.44 -5.58 7.96
C ALA A 108 10.40 -4.83 7.04
N TYR A 109 10.57 -5.32 5.80
CA TYR A 109 11.39 -4.61 4.81
C TYR A 109 10.75 -4.57 3.42
N VAL A 110 11.20 -3.61 2.62
CA VAL A 110 10.88 -3.50 1.19
C VAL A 110 12.18 -3.30 0.41
N ILE A 111 12.31 -4.00 -0.70
CA ILE A 111 13.42 -3.86 -1.64
C ILE A 111 12.96 -2.94 -2.76
N ILE A 112 13.75 -1.91 -3.09
CA ILE A 112 13.49 -1.03 -4.22
C ILE A 112 14.60 -1.14 -5.27
N PRO A 113 14.31 -0.89 -6.56
CA PRO A 113 15.32 -0.94 -7.61
C PRO A 113 16.44 0.07 -7.31
N HIS A 114 17.69 -0.29 -7.61
CA HIS A 114 18.85 0.56 -7.33
C HIS A 114 18.71 1.97 -7.94
N SER A 115 18.19 2.06 -9.17
CA SER A 115 17.93 3.34 -9.85
C SER A 115 16.96 4.28 -9.13
N GLU A 116 16.10 3.76 -8.25
CA GLU A 116 15.18 4.54 -7.42
C GLU A 116 15.62 4.63 -5.95
N PHE A 117 16.76 4.01 -5.60
CA PHE A 117 17.27 3.99 -4.23
C PHE A 117 17.93 5.33 -3.87
N ASN A 118 17.15 6.20 -3.21
CA ASN A 118 17.63 7.45 -2.63
C ASN A 118 16.87 7.79 -1.34
N GLU A 119 17.40 8.73 -0.56
CA GLU A 119 16.81 9.11 0.74
C GLU A 119 15.37 9.61 0.63
N GLU A 120 15.01 10.26 -0.48
CA GLU A 120 13.66 10.76 -0.72
C GLU A 120 12.67 9.58 -0.89
N MET A 121 13.03 8.57 -1.68
CA MET A 121 12.21 7.37 -1.89
C MET A 121 12.10 6.53 -0.62
N VAL A 122 13.21 6.38 0.11
CA VAL A 122 13.22 5.69 1.41
C VAL A 122 12.28 6.37 2.39
N SER A 123 12.40 7.70 2.54
CA SER A 123 11.56 8.49 3.44
C SER A 123 10.10 8.46 3.02
N PHE A 124 9.84 8.52 1.71
CA PHE A 124 8.51 8.43 1.15
C PHE A 124 7.82 7.11 1.53
N LEU A 125 8.46 5.96 1.31
CA LEU A 125 7.86 4.65 1.63
C LEU A 125 7.60 4.47 3.13
N LYS A 126 8.52 4.93 3.98
CA LYS A 126 8.32 4.89 5.43
C LYS A 126 7.12 5.74 5.85
N ASN A 127 7.05 6.98 5.37
CA ASN A 127 5.99 7.91 5.73
C ASN A 127 4.61 7.48 5.22
N ILE A 128 4.52 6.94 4.01
CA ILE A 128 3.25 6.39 3.48
C ILE A 128 2.78 5.22 4.33
N GLY A 129 3.69 4.33 4.75
CA GLY A 129 3.34 3.20 5.60
C GLY A 129 2.71 3.65 6.93
N VAL A 130 3.25 4.70 7.55
CA VAL A 130 2.69 5.28 8.78
C VAL A 130 1.36 5.99 8.52
N LYS A 131 1.27 6.82 7.48
CA LYS A 131 0.01 7.53 7.12
C LYS A 131 -1.12 6.56 6.79
N ALA A 132 -0.81 5.44 6.15
CA ALA A 132 -1.75 4.35 5.90
C ALA A 132 -2.04 3.48 7.12
N THR A 133 -1.42 3.77 8.27
CA THR A 133 -1.46 3.00 9.52
C THR A 133 -0.95 1.56 9.40
N LEU A 134 -0.19 1.27 8.35
CA LEU A 134 0.48 -0.03 8.17
C LEU A 134 1.59 -0.23 9.20
N PHE A 135 2.24 0.86 9.61
CA PHE A 135 3.25 0.90 10.66
C PHE A 135 2.91 1.97 11.71
N SER A 136 3.46 1.81 12.91
CA SER A 136 3.32 2.79 13.99
C SER A 136 4.38 3.88 13.91
N SER A 137 5.56 3.56 13.38
CA SER A 137 6.70 4.45 13.21
C SER A 137 7.37 4.27 11.84
N PRO A 138 7.97 5.33 11.25
CA PRO A 138 8.82 5.21 10.05
C PRO A 138 9.95 4.18 10.22
N ASP A 139 10.40 3.99 11.46
CA ASP A 139 11.47 3.05 11.80
C ASP A 139 11.03 1.59 11.80
N ASP A 140 9.73 1.29 11.71
CA ASP A 140 9.25 -0.10 11.66
C ASP A 140 9.49 -0.74 10.28
N LEU A 141 9.77 0.07 9.26
CA LEU A 141 10.08 -0.37 7.90
C LEU A 141 11.57 -0.16 7.60
N GLU A 142 12.21 -1.21 7.08
CA GLU A 142 13.53 -1.12 6.46
C GLU A 142 13.40 -1.06 4.94
N VAL A 143 14.09 -0.13 4.30
CA VAL A 143 14.13 -0.02 2.83
C VAL A 143 15.51 -0.44 2.36
N LYS A 144 15.56 -1.44 1.49
CA LYS A 144 16.79 -2.06 1.01
C LYS A 144 17.01 -1.75 -0.47
N ASP A 145 18.27 -1.54 -0.82
CA ASP A 145 18.72 -1.50 -2.20
C ASP A 145 18.74 -2.92 -2.78
N GLU A 146 18.33 -3.06 -4.03
CA GLU A 146 18.38 -4.31 -4.78
C GLU A 146 19.81 -4.83 -4.95
N ASP A 147 20.79 -3.94 -5.18
CA ASP A 147 22.18 -4.36 -5.41
C ASP A 147 22.86 -4.92 -4.16
N LEU A 148 22.51 -4.41 -2.98
CA LEU A 148 23.03 -4.91 -1.70
C LEU A 148 22.58 -6.34 -1.37
N LEU A 149 21.58 -6.87 -2.10
CA LEU A 149 21.12 -8.25 -1.97
C LEU A 149 21.81 -9.20 -2.97
N SER A 150 22.38 -8.67 -4.05
CA SER A 150 23.19 -9.46 -4.99
C SER A 150 24.54 -9.83 -4.40
N ASP A 151 25.13 -8.95 -3.59
CA ASP A 151 26.43 -9.17 -2.93
C ASP A 151 26.40 -10.16 -1.76
N SER A 152 25.20 -10.48 -1.22
CA SER A 152 25.07 -11.49 -0.15
C SER A 152 25.14 -12.95 -0.66
N SER A 153 25.42 -13.15 -1.96
CA SER A 153 25.64 -14.46 -2.60
C SER A 153 27.07 -15.01 -2.41
N PHE A 154 28.00 -14.23 -1.86
CA PHE A 154 29.40 -14.63 -1.64
C PHE A 154 29.73 -14.67 -0.14
N ILE A 155 29.28 -15.71 0.56
CA ILE A 155 30.03 -16.20 1.72
C ILE A 155 30.18 -17.72 1.54
N LEU A 156 31.46 -18.12 1.47
CA LEU A 156 32.03 -19.46 1.23
C LEU A 156 31.43 -20.58 2.07
#